data_AF-A0A0Q4RSA3-F1
#
_entry.id   AF-A0A0Q4RSA3-F1
#
_cell.length_a   1.000
_cell.length_b   1.000
_cell.length_c   1.000
_cell.angle_alpha   90.00
_cell.angle_beta   90.00
_cell.angle_gamma   90.00
#
_symmetry.space_group_name_H-M   'P 1'
#
loop_
_entity.id
_entity.type
_entity.pdbx_description
1 polymer ?
#
loop_
_entity_poly.entity_id
_entity_poly.type
_entity_poly.pdbx_seq_one_letter_code
_entity_poly.pdbx_strand_id
1 'polypeptide(L)'
;MKNERKAIFILMICIIFLANGCTKQEPKVEEETKPFFSYVEFRNLFSDMVQELAIEQYEKVAQTTDDNLIAIDKESSFGQRKFLTVDGTQSYKETQERIAYFNKDTNCLVFVDLIYLKQNLSNDLLFVKPDFIDVNDYGIYSYKSQNTILSFHNILIQITLVDNNEDKKAELIPVMKVTNEVVKYLENYDITTSNK
;
A
#
# COMPACT_ATOMS: atom_id res chain seq x y z
N MET A 1 1.69 -58.45 39.42
CA MET A 1 0.24 -58.21 39.57
C MET A 1 -0.17 -56.88 40.23
N LYS A 2 0.27 -56.50 41.45
CA LYS A 2 -0.24 -55.27 42.12
C LYS A 2 0.36 -53.96 41.55
N ASN A 3 1.57 -54.01 40.99
CA ASN A 3 2.26 -52.84 40.42
C ASN A 3 1.88 -52.59 38.95
N GLU A 4 1.59 -53.63 38.16
CA GLU A 4 1.14 -53.50 36.76
C GLU A 4 -0.25 -52.87 36.66
N ARG A 5 -1.16 -53.20 37.59
CA ARG A 5 -2.49 -52.57 37.66
C ARG A 5 -2.44 -51.08 37.99
N LYS A 6 -1.44 -50.63 38.76
CA LYS A 6 -1.23 -49.20 39.06
C LYS A 6 -0.68 -48.44 37.85
N ALA A 7 0.24 -49.05 37.10
CA ALA A 7 0.78 -48.45 35.87
C ALA A 7 -0.31 -48.27 34.79
N ILE A 8 -1.20 -49.26 34.63
CA ILE A 8 -2.33 -49.18 33.69
C ILE A 8 -3.33 -48.08 34.10
N PHE A 9 -3.58 -47.91 35.40
CA PHE A 9 -4.50 -46.89 35.90
C PHE A 9 -3.95 -45.47 35.71
N ILE A 10 -2.64 -45.27 35.90
CA ILE A 10 -1.97 -43.98 35.65
C ILE A 10 -1.96 -43.65 34.14
N LEU A 11 -1.73 -44.66 33.29
CA LEU A 11 -1.76 -44.48 31.84
C LEU A 11 -3.16 -44.06 31.33
N MET A 12 -4.23 -44.64 31.87
CA MET A 12 -5.60 -44.24 31.53
C MET A 12 -5.92 -42.80 31.93
N ILE A 13 -5.45 -42.35 33.10
CA ILE A 13 -5.68 -40.97 33.56
C ILE A 13 -4.96 -39.97 32.63
N CYS A 14 -3.72 -40.25 32.23
CA CYS A 14 -2.99 -39.38 31.29
C CYS A 14 -3.66 -39.27 29.91
N ILE A 15 -4.29 -40.34 29.41
CA ILE A 15 -5.02 -40.31 28.13
C ILE A 15 -6.29 -39.44 28.23
N ILE A 16 -6.98 -39.45 29.37
CA ILE A 16 -8.17 -38.61 29.60
C ILE A 16 -7.80 -37.13 29.72
N PHE A 17 -6.63 -36.80 30.30
CA PHE A 17 -6.14 -35.43 30.37
C PHE A 17 -5.62 -34.89 29.01
N LEU A 18 -5.11 -35.76 28.13
CA LEU A 18 -4.71 -35.36 26.76
C LEU A 18 -5.90 -35.16 25.82
N ALA A 19 -7.02 -35.86 26.04
CA ALA A 19 -8.24 -35.72 25.23
C ALA A 19 -9.05 -34.43 25.52
N ASN A 20 -8.84 -33.81 26.69
CA ASN A 20 -9.47 -32.53 27.06
C ASN A 20 -8.53 -31.33 26.88
N GLY A 21 -7.42 -31.51 26.16
CA GLY A 21 -6.48 -30.46 25.80
C GLY A 21 -7.12 -29.43 24.87
N CYS A 22 -7.75 -28.42 25.47
CA CYS A 22 -8.02 -27.09 24.93
C CYS A 22 -8.38 -27.04 23.43
N THR A 23 -9.63 -27.36 23.12
CA THR A 23 -10.28 -26.70 21.98
C THR A 23 -10.46 -25.22 22.34
N LYS A 24 -9.41 -24.41 22.15
CA LYS A 24 -9.60 -22.96 22.02
C LYS A 24 -10.46 -22.79 20.78
N GLN A 25 -11.77 -22.61 20.97
CA GLN A 25 -12.57 -21.93 19.97
C GLN A 25 -11.92 -20.55 19.82
N GLU A 26 -11.17 -20.38 18.73
CA GLU A 26 -10.88 -19.04 18.25
C GLU A 26 -12.23 -18.32 18.15
N PRO A 27 -12.36 -17.11 18.72
CA PRO A 27 -13.58 -16.36 18.53
C PRO A 27 -13.78 -16.26 17.02
N LYS A 28 -14.94 -16.70 16.52
CA LYS A 28 -15.41 -16.32 15.21
C LYS A 28 -15.51 -14.80 15.24
N VAL A 29 -14.43 -14.13 14.88
CA VAL A 29 -14.44 -12.75 14.45
C VAL A 29 -15.41 -12.78 13.28
N GLU A 30 -16.59 -12.21 13.47
CA GLU A 30 -17.41 -11.81 12.34
C GLU A 30 -16.46 -11.04 11.42
N GLU A 31 -16.18 -11.57 10.23
CA GLU A 31 -15.52 -10.81 9.20
C GLU A 31 -16.46 -9.64 8.90
N GLU A 32 -16.28 -8.53 9.63
CA GLU A 32 -16.68 -7.23 9.15
C GLU A 32 -16.15 -7.17 7.73
N THR A 33 -17.06 -7.05 6.77
CA THR A 33 -16.73 -6.97 5.35
C THR A 33 -15.87 -5.74 5.20
N LYS A 34 -14.54 -5.97 5.18
CA LYS A 34 -13.56 -4.88 5.15
C LYS A 34 -13.89 -4.01 3.94
N PRO A 35 -13.91 -2.67 4.09
CA PRO A 35 -14.26 -1.79 2.99
C PRO A 35 -13.38 -2.10 1.78
N PHE A 36 -13.98 -2.15 0.60
CA PHE A 36 -13.34 -2.48 -0.66
C PHE A 36 -13.83 -1.50 -1.71
N PHE A 37 -12.90 -0.77 -2.34
CA PHE A 37 -13.20 0.13 -3.44
C PHE A 37 -13.50 -0.69 -4.68
N SER A 38 -14.67 -0.45 -5.27
CA SER A 38 -14.90 -0.74 -6.68
C SER A 38 -14.00 0.14 -7.56
N TYR A 39 -13.91 -0.20 -8.84
CA TYR A 39 -13.14 0.61 -9.78
C TYR A 39 -13.67 2.05 -9.89
N VAL A 40 -14.99 2.23 -9.81
CA VAL A 40 -15.60 3.57 -9.88
C VAL A 40 -15.25 4.39 -8.64
N GLU A 41 -15.34 3.80 -7.45
CA GLU A 41 -14.96 4.47 -6.20
C GLU A 41 -13.46 4.80 -6.17
N PHE A 42 -12.60 3.95 -6.76
CA PHE A 42 -11.18 4.25 -6.95
C PHE A 42 -10.97 5.49 -7.83
N ARG A 43 -11.70 5.61 -8.93
CA ARG A 43 -11.61 6.79 -9.82
C ARG A 43 -12.14 8.05 -9.16
N ASN A 44 -13.20 7.94 -8.36
CA ASN A 44 -13.71 9.04 -7.56
C ASN A 44 -12.67 9.48 -6.53
N LEU A 45 -12.10 8.55 -5.77
CA LEU A 45 -11.04 8.85 -4.81
C LEU A 45 -9.87 9.58 -5.47
N PHE A 46 -9.42 9.13 -6.64
CA PHE A 46 -8.36 9.82 -7.37
C PHE A 46 -8.77 11.25 -7.77
N SER A 47 -9.97 11.42 -8.32
CA SER A 47 -10.51 12.73 -8.69
C SER A 47 -10.60 13.68 -7.48
N ASP A 48 -11.06 13.16 -6.34
CA ASP A 48 -11.25 13.94 -5.13
C ASP A 48 -9.90 14.31 -4.51
N MET A 49 -8.95 13.36 -4.44
CA MET A 49 -7.57 13.66 -4.04
C MET A 49 -6.93 14.71 -4.96
N VAL A 50 -7.17 14.63 -6.27
CA VAL A 50 -6.69 15.63 -7.23
C VAL A 50 -7.21 17.04 -6.91
N GLN A 51 -8.43 17.16 -6.40
CA GLN A 51 -9.08 18.45 -6.13
C GLN A 51 -8.81 18.96 -4.72
N GLU A 52 -8.72 18.06 -3.74
CA GLU A 52 -8.83 18.37 -2.32
C GLU A 52 -7.57 18.06 -1.51
N LEU A 53 -6.71 17.13 -1.96
CA LEU A 53 -5.48 16.82 -1.25
C LEU A 53 -4.53 18.02 -1.34
N ALA A 54 -4.41 18.72 -0.21
CA ALA A 54 -3.44 19.78 -0.02
C ALA A 54 -2.24 19.24 0.75
N ILE A 55 -1.04 19.46 0.22
CA ILE A 55 0.22 19.09 0.87
C ILE A 55 0.95 20.39 1.19
N GLU A 56 1.20 20.65 2.48
CA GLU A 56 1.79 21.91 2.94
C GLU A 56 3.12 22.21 2.21
N GLN A 57 3.27 23.43 1.68
CA GLN A 57 4.44 23.90 0.91
C GLN A 57 4.63 23.27 -0.49
N TYR A 58 3.69 22.42 -0.93
CA TYR A 58 3.75 21.83 -2.26
C TYR A 58 2.58 22.31 -3.13
N GLU A 59 2.89 22.65 -4.38
CA GLU A 59 1.88 22.98 -5.39
C GLU A 59 1.65 21.76 -6.30
N LYS A 60 0.39 21.40 -6.57
CA LYS A 60 0.08 20.39 -7.59
C LYS A 60 0.49 20.90 -8.97
N VAL A 61 1.30 20.14 -9.70
CA VAL A 61 1.84 20.54 -11.02
C VAL A 61 1.39 19.64 -12.16
N ALA A 62 1.03 18.38 -11.88
CA ALA A 62 0.53 17.47 -12.89
C ALA A 62 -0.29 16.33 -12.27
N GLN A 63 -1.01 15.61 -13.12
CA GLN A 63 -1.72 14.39 -12.77
C GLN A 63 -1.85 13.49 -14.00
N THR A 64 -2.13 12.20 -13.79
CA THR A 64 -2.57 11.30 -14.86
C THR A 64 -3.88 11.79 -15.47
N THR A 65 -4.04 11.55 -16.77
CA THR A 65 -5.25 11.84 -17.55
C THR A 65 -5.74 10.54 -18.20
N ASP A 66 -7.00 10.51 -18.62
CA ASP A 66 -7.74 9.32 -19.08
C ASP A 66 -7.11 8.55 -20.29
N ASP A 67 -6.01 9.06 -20.85
CA ASP A 67 -5.29 8.46 -21.97
C ASP A 67 -4.06 7.62 -21.55
N ASN A 68 -3.93 7.28 -20.26
CA ASN A 68 -2.75 6.56 -19.74
C ASN A 68 -2.86 5.02 -19.85
N LEU A 69 -2.48 4.47 -21.00
CA LEU A 69 -2.38 3.02 -21.20
C LEU A 69 -0.95 2.50 -21.03
N ILE A 70 -0.72 1.69 -19.99
CA ILE A 70 0.59 1.06 -19.74
C ILE A 70 0.56 -0.41 -20.21
N ALA A 71 1.32 -0.70 -21.26
CA ALA A 71 1.58 -2.06 -21.74
C ALA A 71 2.80 -2.66 -21.03
N ILE A 72 2.73 -3.95 -20.71
CA ILE A 72 3.81 -4.71 -20.09
C ILE A 72 3.93 -6.08 -20.74
N ASP A 73 5.13 -6.66 -20.65
CA ASP A 73 5.31 -8.08 -20.97
C ASP A 73 4.48 -8.93 -20.01
N LYS A 74 3.83 -9.97 -20.56
CA LYS A 74 2.91 -10.82 -19.79
C LYS A 74 3.63 -11.54 -18.65
N GLU A 75 4.89 -11.88 -18.90
CA GLU A 75 5.82 -12.53 -18.00
C GLU A 75 6.14 -11.64 -16.79
N SER A 76 6.23 -10.32 -16.99
CA SER A 76 6.42 -9.31 -15.94
C SER A 76 5.21 -9.14 -15.01
N SER A 77 4.10 -9.83 -15.27
CA SER A 77 2.94 -9.89 -14.39
C SER A 77 2.58 -11.32 -13.96
N PHE A 78 3.57 -12.20 -13.84
CA PHE A 78 3.35 -13.61 -13.48
C PHE A 78 2.40 -14.33 -14.44
N GLY A 79 2.41 -13.94 -15.72
CA GLY A 79 1.53 -14.51 -16.73
C GLY A 79 0.10 -13.99 -16.72
N GLN A 80 -0.23 -12.95 -15.94
CA GLN A 80 -1.62 -12.55 -15.70
C GLN A 80 -2.14 -11.52 -16.70
N ARG A 81 -1.34 -10.51 -17.07
CA ARG A 81 -1.82 -9.32 -17.80
C ARG A 81 -0.77 -8.77 -18.77
N LYS A 82 -1.25 -8.21 -19.89
CA LYS A 82 -0.44 -7.51 -20.90
C LYS A 82 -0.60 -5.98 -20.83
N PHE A 83 -1.64 -5.53 -20.15
CA PHE A 83 -1.93 -4.13 -19.88
C PHE A 83 -2.22 -3.97 -18.38
N LEU A 84 -1.80 -2.84 -17.79
CA LEU A 84 -2.10 -2.51 -16.40
C LEU A 84 -3.52 -1.93 -16.27
N THR A 85 -4.49 -2.75 -16.65
CA THR A 85 -5.92 -2.48 -16.60
C THR A 85 -6.64 -3.51 -15.71
N VAL A 86 -7.89 -3.22 -15.34
CA VAL A 86 -8.69 -4.07 -14.43
C VAL A 86 -8.76 -5.53 -14.90
N ASP A 87 -8.97 -5.74 -16.21
CA ASP A 87 -9.07 -7.07 -16.82
C ASP A 87 -7.79 -7.54 -17.52
N GLY A 88 -6.76 -6.69 -17.59
CA GLY A 88 -5.50 -6.99 -18.25
C GLY A 88 -5.54 -6.89 -19.78
N THR A 89 -6.63 -6.36 -20.35
CA THR A 89 -6.83 -6.09 -21.78
C THR A 89 -6.66 -4.61 -22.09
N GLN A 90 -6.51 -4.27 -23.37
CA GLN A 90 -6.40 -2.89 -23.81
C GLN A 90 -7.73 -2.15 -23.60
N SER A 91 -7.78 -1.24 -22.62
CA SER A 91 -8.96 -0.44 -22.28
C SER A 91 -8.57 0.84 -21.53
N TYR A 92 -9.52 1.76 -21.38
CA TYR A 92 -9.42 2.98 -20.54
C TYR A 92 -9.73 2.70 -19.06
N LYS A 93 -9.34 1.51 -18.58
CA LYS A 93 -9.57 1.07 -17.20
C LYS A 93 -8.25 0.78 -16.52
N GLU A 94 -7.33 1.71 -16.60
CA GLU A 94 -6.01 1.67 -15.98
C GLU A 94 -6.13 1.51 -14.47
N THR A 95 -5.17 0.79 -13.89
CA THR A 95 -5.12 0.51 -12.45
C THR A 95 -4.09 1.37 -11.73
N GLN A 96 -3.54 2.39 -12.38
CA GLN A 96 -2.48 3.23 -11.85
C GLN A 96 -2.71 4.69 -12.19
N GLU A 97 -2.76 5.52 -11.17
CA GLU A 97 -2.95 6.97 -11.27
C GLU A 97 -1.86 7.70 -10.49
N ARG A 98 -1.49 8.90 -10.93
CA ARG A 98 -0.44 9.70 -10.33
C ARG A 98 -0.90 11.14 -10.14
N ILE A 99 -0.53 11.72 -9.00
CA ILE A 99 -0.55 13.17 -8.76
C ILE A 99 0.89 13.61 -8.53
N ALA A 100 1.32 14.68 -9.20
CA ALA A 100 2.64 15.26 -9.04
C ALA A 100 2.56 16.63 -8.38
N TYR A 101 3.42 16.84 -7.40
CA TYR A 101 3.53 18.05 -6.61
C TYR A 101 4.96 18.58 -6.65
N PHE A 102 5.12 19.90 -6.58
CA PHE A 102 6.42 20.56 -6.59
C PHE A 102 6.51 21.61 -5.48
N ASN A 103 7.64 21.60 -4.77
CA ASN A 103 7.99 22.66 -3.82
C ASN A 103 9.10 23.52 -4.43
N LYS A 104 8.77 24.79 -4.72
CA LYS A 104 9.68 25.75 -5.36
C LYS A 104 10.85 26.15 -4.45
N ASP A 105 10.63 26.21 -3.14
CA ASP A 105 11.64 26.65 -2.17
C ASP A 105 12.71 25.57 -1.95
N THR A 106 12.31 24.30 -1.99
CA THR A 106 13.22 23.17 -1.81
C THR A 106 13.62 22.48 -3.11
N ASN A 107 13.04 22.86 -4.25
CA ASN A 107 13.26 22.17 -5.54
C ASN A 107 12.99 20.65 -5.47
N CYS A 108 11.98 20.25 -4.69
CA CYS A 108 11.59 18.86 -4.51
C CYS A 108 10.33 18.53 -5.32
N LEU A 109 10.34 17.38 -5.98
CA LEU A 109 9.15 16.77 -6.58
C LEU A 109 8.62 15.67 -5.68
N VAL A 110 7.30 15.59 -5.58
CA VAL A 110 6.59 14.52 -4.87
C VAL A 110 5.58 13.90 -5.83
N PHE A 111 5.62 12.58 -5.93
CA PHE A 111 4.62 11.79 -6.63
C PHE A 111 3.79 11.02 -5.61
N VAL A 112 2.47 11.09 -5.77
CA VAL A 112 1.50 10.26 -5.06
C VAL A 112 0.84 9.37 -6.09
N ASP A 113 1.23 8.10 -6.10
CA ASP A 113 0.73 7.07 -6.99
C ASP A 113 -0.35 6.25 -6.29
N LEU A 114 -1.51 6.09 -6.92
CA LEU A 114 -2.57 5.20 -6.47
C LEU A 114 -2.62 3.98 -7.39
N ILE A 115 -2.55 2.79 -6.80
CA ILE A 115 -2.50 1.51 -7.53
C ILE A 115 -3.68 0.64 -7.09
N TYR A 116 -4.64 0.44 -7.99
CA TYR A 116 -5.82 -0.37 -7.74
C TYR A 116 -5.50 -1.87 -7.77
N LEU A 117 -5.88 -2.57 -6.70
CA LEU A 117 -5.68 -4.00 -6.52
C LEU A 117 -6.98 -4.77 -6.63
N LYS A 118 -6.86 -6.03 -7.06
CA LYS A 118 -7.96 -7.02 -7.04
C LYS A 118 -8.22 -7.57 -5.63
N GLN A 119 -7.31 -7.35 -4.68
CA GLN A 119 -7.38 -7.90 -3.34
C GLN A 119 -7.22 -6.79 -2.30
N ASN A 120 -7.87 -6.97 -1.16
CA ASN A 120 -7.78 -6.06 -0.02
C ASN A 120 -6.54 -6.37 0.81
N LEU A 121 -5.73 -5.36 1.10
CA LEU A 121 -4.54 -5.46 1.96
C LEU A 121 -4.73 -4.79 3.33
N SER A 122 -5.94 -4.33 3.65
CA SER A 122 -6.24 -3.52 4.85
C SER A 122 -5.43 -2.21 4.87
N ASN A 123 -5.52 -1.45 5.96
CA ASN A 123 -4.81 -0.18 6.10
C ASN A 123 -3.49 -0.42 6.85
N ASP A 124 -2.35 -0.20 6.20
CA ASP A 124 -1.04 -0.48 6.77
C ASP A 124 0.08 0.34 6.09
N LEU A 125 1.18 0.59 6.81
CA LEU A 125 2.42 1.10 6.25
C LEU A 125 3.33 -0.06 5.88
N LEU A 126 3.36 -0.41 4.59
CA LEU A 126 4.05 -1.59 4.11
C LEU A 126 5.55 -1.39 3.96
N PHE A 127 5.97 -0.16 3.63
CA PHE A 127 7.36 0.10 3.26
C PHE A 127 7.77 1.56 3.45
N VAL A 128 8.96 1.77 4.01
CA VAL A 128 9.65 3.06 3.99
C VAL A 128 11.11 2.79 3.65
N LYS A 129 11.59 3.36 2.55
CA LYS A 129 13.00 3.30 2.18
C LYS A 129 13.55 4.70 1.96
N PRO A 130 14.41 5.17 2.87
CA PRO A 130 15.29 6.27 2.57
C PRO A 130 16.38 5.75 1.61
N ASP A 131 16.33 6.09 0.32
CA ASP A 131 17.43 5.72 -0.58
C ASP A 131 18.63 6.63 -0.31
N PHE A 132 19.58 6.11 0.49
CA PHE A 132 20.94 6.62 0.62
C PHE A 132 21.93 5.51 0.27
N ILE A 133 21.80 4.93 -0.93
CA ILE A 133 22.86 4.07 -1.43
C ILE A 133 23.74 4.96 -2.30
N ASP A 134 24.85 5.40 -1.72
CA ASP A 134 25.91 6.08 -2.47
C ASP A 134 26.56 5.07 -3.41
N VAL A 135 26.06 5.02 -4.64
CA VAL A 135 26.64 4.25 -5.76
C VAL A 135 27.52 5.14 -6.63
N ASN A 136 27.93 6.33 -6.17
CA ASN A 136 28.77 7.24 -6.96
C ASN A 136 30.12 6.58 -7.32
N ASP A 137 30.61 5.64 -6.50
CA ASP A 137 31.78 4.81 -6.80
C ASP A 137 31.63 3.99 -8.10
N TYR A 138 30.41 3.84 -8.62
CA TYR A 138 30.09 3.15 -9.87
C TYR A 138 29.74 4.11 -11.03
N GLY A 139 29.83 5.43 -10.84
CA GLY A 139 29.53 6.42 -11.88
C GLY A 139 28.04 6.50 -12.26
N ILE A 140 27.14 5.99 -11.40
CA ILE A 140 25.69 6.05 -11.59
C ILE A 140 25.16 7.26 -10.82
N TYR A 141 24.43 8.15 -11.50
CA TYR A 141 23.79 9.31 -10.87
C TYR A 141 23.01 8.91 -9.62
N SER A 142 23.41 9.42 -8.46
CA SER A 142 22.68 9.24 -7.20
C SER A 142 21.52 10.24 -7.15
N TYR A 143 20.34 9.82 -7.59
CA TYR A 143 19.13 10.58 -7.30
C TYR A 143 18.77 10.37 -5.82
N LYS A 144 18.61 11.48 -5.09
CA LYS A 144 18.12 11.45 -3.71
C LYS A 144 16.61 11.26 -3.76
N SER A 145 16.21 9.99 -3.81
CA SER A 145 14.80 9.62 -3.75
C SER A 145 14.44 9.00 -2.42
N GLN A 146 13.20 9.18 -1.99
CA GLN A 146 12.65 8.47 -0.84
C GLN A 146 11.31 7.91 -1.22
N ASN A 147 11.10 6.64 -0.85
CA ASN A 147 9.95 5.89 -1.27
C ASN A 147 9.22 5.36 -0.05
N THR A 148 7.91 5.59 0.00
CA THR A 148 7.00 5.04 1.01
C THR A 148 5.86 4.33 0.29
N ILE A 149 5.42 3.18 0.81
CA ILE A 149 4.23 2.48 0.31
C ILE A 149 3.30 2.20 1.49
N LEU A 150 2.06 2.65 1.34
CA LEU A 150 0.94 2.38 2.23
C LEU A 150 -0.06 1.48 1.49
N SER A 151 -0.79 0.66 2.22
CA SER A 151 -2.06 0.11 1.75
C SER A 151 -3.22 0.86 2.40
N PHE A 152 -4.24 1.12 1.60
CA PHE A 152 -5.54 1.59 2.05
C PHE A 152 -6.59 0.73 1.37
N HIS A 153 -7.15 -0.23 2.10
CA HIS A 153 -8.02 -1.26 1.56
C HIS A 153 -7.38 -2.01 0.37
N ASN A 154 -7.96 -1.95 -0.81
CA ASN A 154 -7.44 -2.54 -2.05
C ASN A 154 -6.72 -1.51 -2.94
N ILE A 155 -6.17 -0.45 -2.36
CA ILE A 155 -5.37 0.56 -3.06
C ILE A 155 -4.00 0.61 -2.40
N LEU A 156 -2.93 0.48 -3.19
CA LEU A 156 -1.60 0.85 -2.72
C LEU A 156 -1.35 2.31 -3.04
N ILE A 157 -0.82 3.03 -2.07
CA ILE A 157 -0.37 4.40 -2.25
C ILE A 157 1.14 4.39 -2.16
N GLN A 158 1.80 4.68 -3.28
CA GLN A 158 3.24 4.90 -3.32
C GLN A 158 3.51 6.40 -3.31
N ILE A 159 4.35 6.84 -2.37
CA ILE A 159 4.80 8.22 -2.26
C ILE A 159 6.29 8.23 -2.58
N THR A 160 6.65 8.91 -3.66
CA THR A 160 8.04 9.07 -4.08
C THR A 160 8.41 10.55 -4.01
N LEU A 161 9.36 10.88 -3.15
CA LEU A 161 9.99 12.19 -3.11
C LEU A 161 11.30 12.15 -3.90
N VAL A 162 11.51 13.12 -4.78
CA VAL A 162 12.76 13.32 -5.52
C VAL A 162 13.31 14.70 -5.17
N ASP A 163 14.48 14.72 -4.54
CA ASP A 163 15.21 15.95 -4.22
C ASP A 163 16.26 16.21 -5.30
N ASN A 164 16.12 17.35 -5.98
CA ASN A 164 17.04 17.77 -7.03
C ASN A 164 18.17 18.67 -6.51
N ASN A 165 18.29 18.88 -5.19
CA ASN A 165 19.43 19.59 -4.61
C ASN A 165 20.62 18.63 -4.43
N GLU A 166 21.64 18.84 -5.25
CA GLU A 166 22.91 18.12 -5.16
C GLU A 166 23.62 18.35 -3.81
N ASP A 167 23.43 19.51 -3.18
CA ASP A 167 24.17 19.94 -1.99
C ASP A 167 23.56 19.53 -0.63
N LYS A 168 22.29 19.11 -0.57
CA LYS A 168 21.63 18.75 0.71
C LYS A 168 21.61 17.24 0.92
N LYS A 169 22.02 16.74 2.09
CA LYS A 169 21.72 15.35 2.46
C LYS A 169 20.21 15.19 2.43
N ALA A 170 19.69 14.13 1.79
CA ALA A 170 18.27 13.86 1.88
C ALA A 170 17.91 13.68 3.37
N GLU A 171 16.81 14.26 3.81
CA GLU A 171 16.32 14.11 5.19
C GLU A 171 15.07 13.25 5.13
N LEU A 172 14.82 12.34 6.09
CA LEU A 172 13.60 11.51 6.10
C LEU A 172 12.34 12.35 6.41
N ILE A 173 12.51 13.52 7.03
CA ILE A 173 11.44 14.36 7.57
C ILE A 173 10.43 14.80 6.48
N PRO A 174 10.84 15.23 5.27
CA PRO A 174 9.91 15.66 4.23
C PRO A 174 8.99 14.55 3.72
N VAL A 175 9.47 13.31 3.50
CA VAL A 175 8.60 12.24 2.97
C VAL A 175 7.54 11.82 3.99
N MET A 176 7.88 11.73 5.27
CA MET A 176 6.92 11.35 6.31
C MET A 176 5.83 12.42 6.53
N LYS A 177 6.16 13.71 6.36
CA LYS A 177 5.15 14.77 6.39
C LYS A 177 4.11 14.61 5.28
N VAL A 178 4.59 14.37 4.05
CA VAL A 178 3.72 14.09 2.90
C VAL A 178 2.86 12.85 3.17
N THR A 179 3.48 11.75 3.65
CA THR A 179 2.78 10.53 4.03
C THR A 179 1.66 10.79 5.04
N ASN A 180 1.92 11.61 6.06
CA ASN A 180 0.92 11.92 7.07
C ASN A 180 -0.26 12.73 6.52
N GLU A 181 -0.02 13.69 5.62
CA GLU A 181 -1.11 14.44 4.97
C GLU A 181 -1.97 13.53 4.10
N VAL A 182 -1.35 12.58 3.38
CA VAL A 182 -2.07 11.58 2.58
C VAL A 182 -2.89 10.64 3.47
N VAL A 183 -2.30 10.11 4.55
CA VAL A 183 -3.02 9.25 5.51
C VAL A 183 -4.19 10.00 6.13
N LYS A 184 -3.99 11.24 6.57
CA LYS A 184 -5.04 12.07 7.14
C LYS A 184 -6.17 12.33 6.15
N TYR A 185 -5.87 12.55 4.88
CA TYR A 185 -6.90 12.66 3.85
C TYR A 185 -7.71 11.37 3.75
N LEU A 186 -7.03 10.23 3.62
CA LEU A 186 -7.67 8.92 3.45
C LEU A 186 -8.50 8.48 4.67
N GLU A 187 -8.04 8.76 5.89
CA GLU A 187 -8.78 8.46 7.13
C GLU A 187 -10.10 9.23 7.24
N ASN A 188 -10.19 10.39 6.60
CA ASN A 188 -11.41 11.21 6.57
C ASN A 188 -12.24 10.99 5.29
N TYR A 189 -11.79 10.12 4.39
CA TYR A 189 -12.48 9.85 3.14
C TYR A 189 -13.61 8.83 3.35
N ASP A 190 -14.85 9.25 3.07
CA ASP A 190 -16.02 8.38 3.18
C ASP A 190 -16.26 7.62 1.87
N ILE A 191 -16.05 6.32 1.91
CA ILE A 191 -16.23 5.41 0.77
C ILE A 191 -17.71 5.35 0.34
N THR A 192 -18.66 5.61 1.26
CA THR A 192 -20.09 5.37 1.03
C THR A 192 -20.82 6.49 0.29
N THR A 193 -20.25 7.69 0.24
CA THR A 193 -20.88 8.87 -0.37
C THR A 193 -20.65 8.98 -1.89
N SER A 194 -19.79 8.14 -2.47
CA SER A 194 -19.47 8.09 -3.91
C SER A 194 -20.59 7.51 -4.82
N ASN A 195 -21.76 7.16 -4.26
CA ASN A 195 -22.91 6.59 -4.98
C ASN A 195 -24.08 7.58 -5.22
N LYS A 196 -23.84 8.90 -5.17
CA LYS A 196 -24.86 9.92 -5.47
C LYS A 196 -24.62 10.63 -6.80
#